data_AF-A0A9D8PZL8-F1
#
_entry.id   AF-A0A9D8PZL8-F1
#
_cell.length_a   1.000
_cell.length_b   1.000
_cell.length_c   1.000
_cell.angle_alpha   90.00
_cell.angle_beta   90.00
_cell.angle_gamma   90.00
#
_symmetry.space_group_name_H-M   'P 1'
#
loop_
_entity.id
_entity.type
_entity.pdbx_description
1 polymer ?
#
loop_
_entity_poly.entity_id
_entity_poly.type
_entity_poly.pdbx_seq_one_letter_code
_entity_poly.pdbx_strand_id
1 'polypeptide(L)' 'GKANVYEPPLQMGSEDFSLYAQQVPAMFFFVGSTSEGIDPATAPSNHSPKFLLDEKALDVGLRALLQVSLDYLHGAQG' A
#
# COMPACT_ATOMS: atom_id res chain seq x y z
N GLY A 1 -1.36 -1.47 13.26
CA GLY A 1 -0.39 -2.28 14.03
C GLY A 1 -0.22 -3.65 13.38
N LYS A 2 0.54 -4.58 13.96
CA LYS A 2 0.83 -5.90 13.34
C LYS A 2 -0.41 -6.66 12.83
N ALA A 3 -1.54 -6.56 13.52
CA ALA A 3 -2.82 -7.17 13.11
C ALA A 3 -3.45 -6.58 11.83
N ASN A 4 -2.95 -5.43 11.36
CA ASN A 4 -3.44 -4.74 10.15
C ASN A 4 -2.47 -4.89 8.97
N VAL A 5 -1.52 -5.82 9.06
CA VAL A 5 -0.56 -6.14 8.00
C VAL A 5 -0.99 -7.45 7.36
N TYR A 6 -1.02 -7.46 6.05
CA TYR A 6 -1.35 -8.62 5.22
C TYR A 6 -0.26 -8.78 4.16
N GLU A 7 0.23 -9.99 3.97
CA GLU A 7 1.17 -10.34 2.91
C GLU A 7 0.38 -10.91 1.73
N PRO A 8 0.09 -10.11 0.68
CA PRO A 8 -0.62 -10.61 -0.48
C PRO A 8 0.25 -11.59 -1.26
N PRO A 9 -0.35 -12.51 -2.04
CA PRO A 9 0.39 -13.23 -3.07
C PRO A 9 0.98 -12.24 -4.09
N LEU A 10 1.95 -12.71 -4.87
CA LEU A 10 2.54 -11.91 -5.96
C LEU A 10 1.44 -11.41 -6.91
N GLN A 11 1.52 -10.13 -7.25
CA GLN A 11 0.59 -9.48 -8.15
C GLN A 11 1.13 -9.54 -9.59
N MET A 12 0.27 -9.90 -10.53
CA MET A 12 0.61 -9.96 -11.97
C MET A 12 0.23 -8.69 -12.73
N GLY A 13 -0.19 -7.63 -12.02
CA GLY A 13 -0.45 -6.32 -12.61
C GLY A 13 0.85 -5.65 -13.06
N SER A 14 0.80 -4.90 -14.16
CA SER A 14 1.93 -4.08 -14.60
C SER A 14 2.00 -2.78 -13.79
N GLU A 15 3.19 -2.45 -13.30
CA GLU A 15 3.46 -1.21 -12.55
C GLU A 15 4.83 -0.66 -12.98
N ASP A 16 4.87 0.60 -13.40
CA ASP A 16 6.08 1.22 -13.95
C ASP A 16 7.08 1.63 -12.85
N PHE A 17 6.65 1.65 -11.58
CA PHE A 17 7.53 1.80 -10.42
C PHE A 17 8.67 0.76 -10.42
N SER A 18 8.44 -0.42 -11.00
CA SER A 18 9.45 -1.45 -11.18
C SER A 18 10.71 -0.95 -11.91
N LEU A 19 10.60 0.06 -12.76
CA LEU A 19 11.75 0.68 -13.44
C LEU A 19 12.67 1.42 -12.45
N TYR A 20 12.14 2.01 -11.38
CA TYR A 20 12.97 2.60 -10.31
C TYR A 20 13.69 1.51 -9.50
N ALA A 21 13.01 0.41 -9.20
CA ALA A 21 13.56 -0.72 -8.47
C ALA A 21 14.72 -1.42 -9.20
N GLN A 22 14.84 -1.23 -10.52
CA GLN A 22 16.00 -1.70 -11.30
C GLN A 22 17.25 -0.84 -11.11
N GLN A 23 17.11 0.42 -10.66
CA GLN A 23 18.20 1.40 -10.58
C GLN A 23 18.71 1.62 -9.17
N VAL A 24 17.84 1.54 -8.16
CA VAL A 24 18.16 1.80 -6.76
C VAL A 24 17.42 0.82 -5.84
N PRO A 25 17.90 0.59 -4.61
CA PRO A 25 17.12 -0.12 -3.60
C PRO A 25 15.75 0.56 -3.43
N ALA A 26 14.69 -0.19 -3.69
CA ALA A 26 13.32 0.32 -3.69
C ALA A 26 12.41 -0.59 -2.87
N MET A 27 11.36 0.01 -2.32
CA MET A 27 10.30 -0.67 -1.60
C MET A 27 8.96 -0.19 -2.17
N PHE A 28 8.07 -1.13 -2.46
CA PHE A 28 6.69 -0.87 -2.85
C PHE A 28 5.76 -1.60 -1.88
N PHE A 29 4.70 -0.94 -1.43
CA PHE A 29 3.71 -1.54 -0.54
C PHE A 29 2.31 -1.04 -0.90
N PHE A 30 1.31 -1.85 -0.56
CA PHE A 30 -0.09 -1.53 -0.80
C PHE A 30 -0.72 -0.91 0.46
N VAL A 31 -1.64 0.02 0.24
CA VAL A 31 -2.53 0.54 1.29
C VAL A 31 -3.94 0.02 0.99
N GLY A 32 -4.47 -0.81 1.89
CA GLY A 32 -5.83 -1.32 1.77
C GLY A 32 -6.85 -0.19 1.81
N SER A 33 -7.80 -0.19 0.87
CA SER A 33 -8.80 0.88 0.71
C SER A 33 -10.24 0.41 0.65
N THR A 34 -10.48 -0.88 0.86
CA THR A 34 -11.82 -1.46 0.99
C THR A 34 -12.43 -1.02 2.33
N SER A 35 -13.64 -0.47 2.31
CA SER A 35 -14.34 -0.05 3.52
C SER A 35 -14.60 -1.20 4.49
N GLU A 36 -14.63 -0.89 5.79
CA GLU A 36 -15.01 -1.85 6.84
C GLU A 36 -16.37 -2.51 6.54
N GLY A 37 -16.44 -3.83 6.76
CA GLY A 37 -17.65 -4.62 6.51
C GLY A 37 -17.84 -5.08 5.06
N ILE A 38 -17.00 -4.64 4.13
CA ILE A 38 -16.94 -5.18 2.76
C ILE A 38 -15.82 -6.21 2.69
N ASP A 39 -16.11 -7.39 2.15
CA ASP A 39 -15.11 -8.42 1.90
C ASP A 39 -14.16 -7.99 0.77
N PRO A 40 -12.85 -7.76 1.04
CA PRO A 40 -11.88 -7.34 0.03
C PRO A 40 -11.73 -8.33 -1.13
N ALA A 41 -12.03 -9.61 -0.92
CA ALA A 41 -11.95 -10.64 -1.98
C ALA A 41 -13.07 -10.51 -3.02
N THR A 42 -14.16 -9.81 -2.70
CA THR A 42 -15.32 -9.62 -3.59
C THR A 42 -15.56 -8.16 -3.97
N ALA A 43 -14.81 -7.24 -3.36
CA ALA A 43 -14.87 -5.82 -3.67
C ALA A 43 -14.48 -5.56 -5.15
N PRO A 44 -15.10 -4.57 -5.82
CA PRO A 44 -14.70 -4.18 -7.16
C PRO A 44 -13.22 -3.79 -7.23
N SER A 45 -12.46 -4.42 -8.13
CA SER A 45 -11.02 -4.18 -8.28
C SER A 45 -10.70 -2.77 -8.80
N ASN A 46 -9.42 -2.40 -8.73
CA ASN A 46 -8.89 -1.31 -9.54
C ASN A 46 -9.27 -1.52 -11.03
N HIS A 47 -9.53 -0.42 -11.74
CA HIS A 47 -10.08 -0.34 -13.11
C HIS A 47 -11.58 -0.69 -13.29
N SER A 48 -12.30 -1.11 -12.25
CA SER A 48 -13.75 -1.28 -12.33
C SER A 48 -14.50 0.07 -12.32
N PRO A 49 -15.59 0.27 -13.08
CA PRO A 49 -16.45 1.45 -12.95
C PRO A 49 -17.20 1.50 -11.61
N LYS A 50 -17.15 0.43 -10.83
CA LYS A 50 -17.73 0.32 -9.48
C LYS A 50 -16.68 0.46 -8.38
N PHE A 51 -15.42 0.73 -8.73
CA PHE A 51 -14.38 0.96 -7.73
C PHE A 51 -14.79 2.08 -6.77
N LEU A 52 -14.57 1.85 -5.49
CA LEU A 52 -14.89 2.80 -4.42
C LEU A 52 -13.72 2.83 -3.44
N LEU A 53 -13.29 4.05 -3.10
CA LEU A 53 -12.22 4.30 -2.16
C LEU A 53 -12.80 4.58 -0.76
N ASP A 54 -12.34 3.86 0.26
CA ASP A 54 -12.46 4.36 1.65
C ASP A 54 -11.41 5.45 1.87
N GLU A 55 -11.86 6.71 2.00
CA GLU A 55 -10.98 7.86 2.19
C GLU A 55 -10.16 7.80 3.49
N LYS A 56 -10.54 6.98 4.47
CA LYS A 56 -9.69 6.70 5.65
C LYS A 56 -8.33 6.13 5.26
N ALA A 57 -8.23 5.45 4.11
CA ALA A 57 -6.97 4.93 3.58
C ALA A 57 -5.96 6.04 3.25
N LEU A 58 -6.41 7.27 2.98
CA LEU A 58 -5.52 8.39 2.70
C LEU A 58 -4.68 8.77 3.92
N ASP A 59 -5.30 8.84 5.11
CA ASP A 59 -4.57 9.13 6.36
C ASP A 59 -3.60 7.99 6.72
N VAL A 60 -4.02 6.73 6.51
CA VAL A 60 -3.15 5.56 6.74
C VAL A 60 -1.95 5.58 5.79
N GLY A 61 -2.17 5.80 4.50
CA GLY A 61 -1.12 5.88 3.49
C GLY A 61 -0.14 7.02 3.74
N LEU A 62 -0.66 8.20 4.09
CA LEU A 62 0.17 9.37 4.46
C LEU A 62 1.07 9.06 5.65
N ARG A 63 0.49 8.54 6.75
CA ARG A 63 1.25 8.21 7.96
C ARG A 63 2.29 7.12 7.71
N ALA A 64 1.95 6.09 6.94
CA ALA A 64 2.88 5.02 6.61
C ALA A 64 4.08 5.53 5.81
N LEU A 65 3.84 6.30 4.73
CA LEU A 65 4.92 6.86 3.92
C LEU A 65 5.77 7.85 4.70
N LEU A 66 5.14 8.71 5.52
CA LEU A 66 5.85 9.66 6.38
C LEU A 66 6.74 8.94 7.38
N GLN A 67 6.23 7.94 8.08
CA GLN A 67 6.99 7.20 9.08
C GLN A 67 8.18 6.48 8.46
N VAL A 68 7.99 5.76 7.35
CA VAL A 68 9.09 5.10 6.62
C VAL A 68 10.16 6.11 6.19
N SER A 69 9.74 7.29 5.71
CA SER A 69 10.66 8.34 5.29
C SER A 69 11.47 8.90 6.47
N LEU A 70 10.82 9.15 7.61
CA LEU A 70 11.48 9.64 8.82
C LEU A 70 12.45 8.61 9.40
N ASP A 71 12.04 7.34 9.47
CA ASP A 71 12.87 6.23 9.96
C ASP A 71 14.11 6.05 9.07
N TYR A 72 13.94 6.17 7.75
CA TYR A 72 15.04 6.11 6.80
C TYR A 72 16.01 7.29 6.95
N LEU A 73 15.50 8.51 7.09
CA LEU A 73 16.32 9.73 7.15
C LEU A 73 17.05 9.93 8.49
N HIS A 74 16.41 9.56 9.60
CA HIS A 74 17.00 9.71 10.93
C HIS A 74 17.83 8.49 11.36
N GLY A 75 17.91 7.48 10.49
CA GLY A 75 18.47 6.18 10.81
C GLY A 75 17.55 5.42 11.75
N ALA A 76 17.39 4.12 11.51
CA ALA A 76 16.74 3.24 12.48
C ALA A 76 17.53 3.30 13.79
N GLN A 77 17.05 4.07 14.77
CA GLN A 77 17.34 3.75 16.15
C GLN A 77 16.63 2.42 16.38
N GLY A 78 17.41 1.33 16.29
CA GLY A 78 16.92 -0.04 16.42
C GLY A 78 16.13 -0.28 17.69
#